data_AF-A0A2N5AA04-F1
#
_entry.id   AF-A0A2N5AA04-F1
#
_cell.length_a   1.000
_cell.length_b   1.000
_cell.length_c   1.000
_cell.angle_alpha   90.00
_cell.angle_beta   90.00
_cell.angle_gamma   90.00
#
_symmetry.space_group_name_H-M   'P 1'
#
loop_
_entity.id
_entity.type
_entity.pdbx_description
1 polymer ?
#
loop_
_entity_poly.entity_id
_entity_poly.type
_entity_poly.pdbx_seq_one_letter_code
_entity_poly.pdbx_strand_id
1 'polypeptide(L)'
;MATIELQTSTELAESRRKMQAKRRMKNRIALALSMATMAFGLFWLIWILMATITRGFDGMSLALFTEMTPPPNTAGGGLANALAGSGLLILWATVFGTPLGILAGIYLAEYGRKSVLAEIIRFINDILLSAPSIVVGLFVY
;
A
#
# COMPACT_ATOMS: atom_id res chain seq x y z
N MET A 1 23.50 57.30 -13.52
CA MET A 1 23.45 56.40 -12.35
C MET A 1 22.09 55.68 -12.28
N ALA A 2 20.96 56.40 -12.27
CA ALA A 2 19.60 55.79 -12.27
C ALA A 2 19.28 54.87 -13.47
N THR A 3 19.82 55.14 -14.67
CA THR A 3 19.60 54.30 -15.86
C THR A 3 20.28 52.92 -15.78
N ILE A 4 21.43 52.84 -15.10
CA ILE A 4 22.19 51.60 -14.93
C ILE A 4 21.51 50.68 -13.90
N GLU A 5 20.95 51.25 -12.82
CA GLU A 5 20.13 50.51 -11.85
C GLU A 5 18.82 49.98 -12.46
N LEU A 6 18.19 50.77 -13.34
CA LEU A 6 16.99 50.34 -14.04
C LEU A 6 17.29 49.14 -14.97
N GLN A 7 18.39 49.19 -15.74
CA GLN A 7 18.79 48.09 -16.63
C GLN A 7 19.10 46.79 -15.87
N THR A 8 19.79 46.88 -14.73
CA THR A 8 20.10 45.70 -13.89
C THR A 8 18.84 45.11 -13.25
N SER A 9 17.87 45.94 -12.85
CA SER A 9 16.60 45.47 -12.30
C SER A 9 15.74 44.73 -13.33
N THR A 10 15.73 45.18 -14.59
CA THR A 10 14.98 44.53 -15.68
C THR A 10 15.63 43.21 -16.09
N GLU A 11 16.96 43.14 -16.18
CA GLU A 11 17.69 41.91 -16.47
C GLU A 11 17.49 40.83 -15.39
N LEU A 12 17.51 41.22 -14.11
CA LEU A 12 17.19 40.33 -12.98
C LEU A 12 15.76 39.81 -13.03
N ALA A 13 14.79 40.67 -13.38
CA ALA A 13 13.39 40.29 -13.51
C ALA A 13 13.17 39.31 -14.69
N GLU A 14 13.82 39.52 -15.82
CA GLU A 14 13.78 38.60 -16.96
C GLU A 14 14.43 37.25 -16.63
N SER A 15 15.59 37.24 -15.97
CA SER A 15 16.27 36.02 -15.52
C SER A 15 15.39 35.20 -14.57
N ARG A 16 14.74 35.86 -13.60
CA ARG A 16 13.76 35.24 -12.69
C ARG A 16 12.55 34.69 -13.45
N ARG A 17 12.01 35.43 -14.43
CA ARG A 17 10.89 34.96 -15.28
C ARG A 17 11.25 33.73 -16.10
N LYS A 18 12.43 33.70 -16.73
CA LYS A 18 12.96 32.54 -17.47
C LYS A 18 13.14 31.33 -16.56
N MET A 19 13.72 31.52 -15.36
CA MET A 19 13.89 30.47 -14.36
C MET A 19 12.54 29.92 -13.87
N GLN A 20 11.58 30.80 -13.56
CA GLN A 20 10.24 30.41 -13.16
C GLN A 20 9.48 29.68 -14.28
N ALA A 21 9.60 30.13 -15.53
CA ALA A 21 9.00 29.45 -16.69
C ALA A 21 9.55 28.03 -16.86
N LYS A 22 10.88 27.84 -16.72
CA LYS A 22 11.52 26.51 -16.76
C LYS A 22 11.04 25.61 -15.62
N ARG A 23 10.91 26.15 -14.40
CA ARG A 23 10.37 25.41 -13.24
C ARG A 23 8.90 25.04 -13.44
N ARG A 24 8.07 25.95 -13.96
CA ARG A 24 6.65 25.69 -14.28
C ARG A 24 6.48 24.59 -15.33
N MET A 25 7.30 24.59 -16.38
CA MET A 25 7.26 23.54 -17.40
C MET A 25 7.63 22.17 -16.82
N LYS A 26 8.72 22.10 -16.03
CA LYS A 26 9.12 20.86 -15.35
C LYS A 26 8.01 20.35 -14.42
N ASN A 27 7.40 21.24 -13.64
CA ASN A 27 6.29 20.88 -12.76
C ASN A 27 5.09 20.33 -13.54
N ARG A 28 4.74 20.97 -14.67
CA ARG A 28 3.63 20.52 -15.52
C ARG A 28 3.89 19.15 -16.14
N ILE A 29 5.13 18.90 -16.60
CA ILE A 29 5.54 17.58 -17.12
C ILE A 29 5.49 16.52 -16.02
N ALA A 30 6.05 16.81 -14.84
CA ALA A 30 6.04 15.88 -13.72
C ALA A 30 4.61 15.52 -13.28
N LEU A 31 3.74 16.52 -13.16
CA LEU A 31 2.33 16.30 -12.82
C LEU A 31 1.62 15.50 -13.92
N ALA A 32 1.77 15.86 -15.20
CA ALA A 32 1.16 15.13 -16.29
C ALA A 32 1.60 13.66 -16.33
N LEU A 33 2.90 13.40 -16.14
CA LEU A 33 3.43 12.03 -16.10
C LEU A 33 2.88 11.25 -14.91
N SER A 34 2.87 11.85 -13.72
CA SER A 34 2.31 11.21 -12.52
C SER A 34 0.83 10.87 -12.68
N MET A 35 0.05 11.78 -13.28
CA MET A 35 -1.37 11.57 -13.58
C MET A 35 -1.56 10.47 -14.62
N ALA A 36 -0.71 10.41 -15.65
CA ALA A 36 -0.76 9.37 -16.66
C ALA A 36 -0.45 7.98 -16.07
N THR A 37 0.60 7.88 -15.24
CA THR A 37 0.95 6.63 -14.56
C THR A 37 -0.14 6.19 -13.59
N MET A 38 -0.71 7.13 -12.82
CA MET A 38 -1.86 6.87 -11.94
C MET A 38 -3.05 6.35 -12.75
N ALA A 39 -3.43 7.02 -13.83
CA ALA A 39 -4.54 6.62 -14.69
C ALA A 39 -4.31 5.22 -15.33
N PHE A 40 -3.07 4.92 -15.73
CA PHE A 40 -2.70 3.60 -16.23
C PHE A 40 -2.88 2.50 -15.17
N GLY A 41 -2.44 2.74 -13.93
CA GLY A 41 -2.66 1.81 -12.82
C GLY A 41 -4.13 1.62 -12.49
N LEU A 42 -4.90 2.71 -12.43
CA LEU A 42 -6.35 2.68 -12.22
C LEU A 42 -7.09 1.93 -13.33
N PHE A 43 -6.68 2.10 -14.59
CA PHE A 43 -7.24 1.35 -15.70
C PHE A 43 -7.14 -0.16 -15.47
N TRP A 44 -5.93 -0.66 -15.13
CA TRP A 44 -5.73 -2.08 -14.84
C TRP A 44 -6.50 -2.53 -13.60
N LEU A 45 -6.51 -1.72 -12.53
CA LEU A 45 -7.27 -2.02 -11.32
C LEU A 45 -8.77 -2.16 -11.63
N ILE A 46 -9.35 -1.20 -12.35
CA ILE A 46 -10.76 -1.23 -12.73
C ILE A 46 -11.02 -2.43 -13.64
N TRP A 47 -10.14 -2.71 -14.60
CA TRP A 47 -10.25 -3.86 -15.48
C TRP A 47 -10.30 -5.17 -14.69
N ILE A 48 -9.34 -5.41 -13.78
CA ILE A 48 -9.29 -6.66 -13.01
C ILE A 48 -10.51 -6.78 -12.09
N LEU A 49 -10.93 -5.69 -11.44
CA LEU A 49 -12.11 -5.71 -10.57
C LEU A 49 -13.38 -6.02 -11.37
N MET A 50 -13.55 -5.39 -12.54
CA MET A 50 -14.67 -5.67 -13.44
C MET A 50 -14.62 -7.11 -13.96
N ALA A 51 -13.46 -7.62 -14.35
CA ALA A 51 -13.30 -9.00 -14.78
C ALA A 51 -13.63 -10.00 -13.65
N THR A 52 -13.18 -9.72 -12.41
CA THR A 52 -13.47 -10.54 -11.24
C THR A 52 -14.97 -10.54 -10.92
N ILE A 53 -15.63 -9.38 -10.96
CA ILE A 53 -17.07 -9.31 -10.69
C ILE A 53 -17.86 -10.03 -11.79
N THR A 54 -17.61 -9.71 -13.06
CA THR A 54 -18.36 -10.28 -14.18
C THR A 54 -18.19 -11.79 -14.29
N ARG A 55 -16.98 -12.31 -14.11
CA ARG A 55 -16.71 -13.76 -14.15
C ARG A 55 -17.06 -14.47 -12.84
N GLY A 56 -17.03 -13.74 -11.72
CA GLY A 56 -17.32 -14.27 -10.39
C GLY A 56 -18.81 -14.35 -10.09
N PHE A 57 -19.64 -13.49 -10.70
CA PHE A 57 -21.08 -13.44 -10.44
C PHE A 57 -21.77 -14.76 -10.79
N ASP A 58 -21.41 -15.37 -11.91
CA ASP A 58 -21.96 -16.67 -12.33
C ASP A 58 -21.59 -17.81 -11.36
N GLY A 59 -20.52 -17.65 -10.58
CA GLY A 59 -20.09 -18.59 -9.55
C GLY A 59 -20.71 -18.36 -8.17
N MET A 60 -21.46 -17.26 -7.97
CA MET A 60 -22.08 -16.94 -6.68
C MET A 60 -23.34 -17.80 -6.46
N SER A 61 -23.14 -18.94 -5.80
CA SER A 61 -24.21 -19.83 -5.35
C SER A 61 -24.13 -20.04 -3.84
N LEU A 62 -25.21 -20.54 -3.23
CA LEU A 62 -25.19 -20.88 -1.81
C LEU A 62 -24.16 -21.99 -1.51
N ALA A 63 -23.99 -22.92 -2.46
CA ALA A 63 -23.00 -23.99 -2.42
C ALA A 63 -21.56 -23.46 -2.31
N LEU A 64 -21.25 -22.31 -2.92
CA LEU A 64 -19.94 -21.66 -2.80
C LEU A 64 -19.55 -21.40 -1.34
N PHE A 65 -20.50 -21.09 -0.47
CA PHE A 65 -20.23 -20.76 0.93
C PHE A 65 -20.38 -21.94 1.88
N THR A 66 -21.22 -22.92 1.54
CA THR A 66 -21.55 -24.03 2.43
C THR A 66 -20.78 -25.31 2.12
N GLU A 67 -20.32 -25.50 0.89
CA GLU A 67 -19.61 -26.72 0.49
C GLU A 67 -18.10 -26.57 0.63
N MET A 68 -17.44 -27.72 0.86
CA MET A 68 -15.99 -27.77 0.95
C MET A 68 -15.35 -27.67 -0.44
N THR A 69 -14.13 -27.14 -0.50
CA THR A 69 -13.33 -27.12 -1.72
C THR A 69 -13.06 -28.54 -2.16
N PRO A 70 -13.43 -28.89 -3.40
CA PRO A 70 -13.30 -30.26 -3.86
C PRO A 70 -11.81 -30.60 -4.11
N PRO A 71 -11.46 -31.89 -4.20
CA PRO A 71 -10.14 -32.30 -4.63
C PRO A 71 -9.80 -31.77 -6.04
N PRO A 72 -8.50 -31.65 -6.39
CA PRO A 72 -8.07 -31.24 -7.72
C PRO A 72 -8.76 -32.05 -8.84
N ASN A 73 -9.06 -31.40 -9.96
CA ASN A 73 -9.74 -31.98 -11.13
C ASN A 73 -11.18 -32.47 -10.89
N THR A 74 -11.82 -32.08 -9.77
CA THR A 74 -13.22 -32.40 -9.50
C THR A 74 -14.08 -31.16 -9.71
N ALA A 75 -15.18 -31.29 -10.46
CA ALA A 75 -16.12 -30.19 -10.68
C ALA A 75 -17.04 -29.96 -9.47
N GLY A 76 -17.42 -28.71 -9.22
CA GLY A 76 -18.35 -28.32 -8.14
C GLY A 76 -17.66 -27.90 -6.84
N GLY A 77 -18.36 -28.02 -5.71
CA GLY A 77 -17.87 -27.66 -4.38
C GLY A 77 -17.85 -26.16 -4.09
N GLY A 78 -17.25 -25.80 -2.95
CA GLY A 78 -17.26 -24.44 -2.43
C GLY A 78 -15.97 -24.02 -1.73
N LEU A 79 -16.07 -22.99 -0.89
CA LEU A 79 -14.97 -22.35 -0.19
C LEU A 79 -15.13 -22.44 1.33
N ALA A 80 -16.04 -23.29 1.84
CA ALA A 80 -16.38 -23.33 3.25
C ALA A 80 -15.16 -23.57 4.17
N ASN A 81 -14.29 -24.50 3.81
CA ASN A 81 -13.04 -24.78 4.53
C ASN A 81 -12.02 -23.63 4.42
N ALA A 82 -11.95 -22.94 3.28
CA ALA A 82 -11.07 -21.78 3.12
C ALA A 82 -11.55 -20.59 3.97
N LEU A 83 -12.86 -20.35 4.01
CA LEU A 83 -13.48 -19.30 4.83
C LEU A 83 -13.35 -19.60 6.32
N ALA A 84 -13.69 -20.81 6.76
CA ALA A 84 -13.57 -21.23 8.14
C ALA A 84 -12.11 -21.24 8.61
N GLY A 85 -11.19 -21.78 7.79
CA GLY A 85 -9.76 -21.78 8.07
C GLY A 85 -9.19 -20.37 8.19
N SER A 86 -9.52 -19.48 7.25
CA SER A 86 -9.09 -18.08 7.29
C SER A 86 -9.65 -17.35 8.51
N GLY A 87 -10.93 -17.57 8.83
CA GLY A 87 -11.56 -17.01 10.02
C GLY A 87 -10.90 -17.46 11.32
N LEU A 88 -10.56 -18.76 11.42
CA LEU A 88 -9.86 -19.30 12.59
C LEU A 88 -8.44 -18.75 12.70
N LEU A 89 -7.71 -18.61 11.59
CA LEU A 89 -6.39 -17.99 11.56
C LEU A 89 -6.44 -16.53 12.01
N ILE A 90 -7.38 -15.75 11.48
CA ILE A 90 -7.58 -14.35 11.88
C ILE A 90 -7.95 -14.26 13.35
N LEU A 91 -8.84 -15.13 13.83
CA LEU A 91 -9.26 -15.16 15.23
C LEU A 91 -8.05 -15.36 16.16
N TRP A 92 -7.24 -16.39 15.91
CA TRP A 92 -6.06 -16.65 16.75
C TRP A 92 -5.00 -15.56 16.62
N ALA A 93 -4.74 -15.08 15.41
CA ALA A 93 -3.82 -13.96 15.19
C ALA A 93 -4.27 -12.71 15.96
N THR A 94 -5.57 -12.44 16.02
CA THR A 94 -6.13 -11.29 16.76
C THR A 94 -6.06 -11.51 18.26
N VAL A 95 -6.49 -12.68 18.75
CA VAL A 95 -6.54 -13.00 20.20
C VAL A 95 -5.16 -12.90 20.85
N PHE A 96 -4.11 -13.32 20.15
CA PHE A 96 -2.75 -13.27 20.70
C PHE A 96 -1.94 -12.06 20.21
N GLY A 97 -1.98 -11.79 18.92
CA GLY A 97 -1.17 -10.75 18.29
C GLY A 97 -1.61 -9.34 18.66
N THR A 98 -2.92 -9.07 18.75
CA THR A 98 -3.42 -7.72 19.06
C THR A 98 -3.09 -7.30 20.49
N PRO A 99 -3.36 -8.10 21.55
CA PRO A 99 -2.96 -7.71 22.90
C PRO A 99 -1.44 -7.52 23.04
N LEU A 100 -0.64 -8.42 22.46
CA LEU A 100 0.82 -8.32 22.52
C LEU A 100 1.33 -7.06 21.80
N GLY A 101 0.78 -6.76 20.62
CA GLY A 101 1.11 -5.55 19.86
C GLY A 101 0.73 -4.28 20.60
N ILE A 102 -0.44 -4.24 21.24
CA ILE A 102 -0.87 -3.10 22.07
C ILE A 102 0.08 -2.90 23.26
N LEU A 103 0.41 -3.98 23.98
CA LEU A 103 1.34 -3.91 25.13
C LEU A 103 2.73 -3.42 24.71
N ALA A 104 3.26 -3.93 23.60
CA ALA A 104 4.52 -3.46 23.04
C ALA A 104 4.46 -1.98 22.62
N GLY A 105 3.35 -1.54 22.02
CA GLY A 105 3.11 -0.15 21.66
C GLY A 105 3.08 0.78 22.88
N ILE A 106 2.37 0.39 23.94
CA ILE A 106 2.33 1.13 25.20
C ILE A 106 3.74 1.22 25.81
N TYR A 107 4.48 0.10 25.86
CA TYR A 107 5.83 0.09 26.39
C TYR A 107 6.77 1.04 25.63
N LEU A 108 6.71 1.03 24.29
CA LEU A 108 7.52 1.91 23.45
C LEU A 108 7.17 3.40 23.61
N ALA A 109 5.89 3.71 23.84
CA ALA A 109 5.42 5.08 24.03
C ALA A 109 5.86 5.66 25.38
N GLU A 110 5.72 4.87 26.45
CA GLU A 110 5.95 5.35 27.81
C GLU A 110 7.43 5.21 28.24
N TYR A 111 8.08 4.07 27.92
CA TYR A 111 9.40 3.70 28.45
C TYR A 111 10.50 3.69 27.38
N GLY A 112 10.18 4.01 26.12
CA GLY A 112 11.07 3.78 24.97
C GLY A 112 12.25 4.74 24.80
N ARG A 113 12.50 5.70 25.71
CA ARG A 113 13.51 6.75 25.50
C ARG A 113 14.97 6.30 25.67
N LYS A 114 15.26 5.20 26.39
CA LYS A 114 16.66 4.73 26.66
C LYS A 114 16.81 3.22 26.87
N SER A 115 15.88 2.40 26.40
CA SER A 115 15.92 0.95 26.60
C SER A 115 16.38 0.21 25.34
N VAL A 116 17.40 -0.65 25.48
CA VAL A 116 17.86 -1.56 24.41
C VAL A 116 16.71 -2.44 23.91
N LEU A 117 15.81 -2.84 24.81
CA LEU A 117 14.61 -3.59 24.44
C LEU A 117 13.69 -2.78 23.50
N ALA A 118 13.56 -1.48 23.71
CA ALA A 118 12.74 -0.63 22.84
C ALA A 118 13.34 -0.49 21.43
N GLU A 119 14.67 -0.46 21.32
CA GLU A 119 15.37 -0.44 20.04
C GLU A 119 15.19 -1.76 19.27
N ILE A 120 15.32 -2.90 19.95
CA ILE A 120 15.08 -4.22 19.36
C ILE A 120 13.64 -4.35 18.85
N ILE A 121 12.65 -3.97 19.68
CA ILE A 121 11.23 -4.06 19.28
C ILE A 121 10.95 -3.18 18.06
N ARG A 122 11.48 -1.95 18.00
CA ARG A 122 11.33 -1.06 16.84
C ARG A 122 11.98 -1.65 15.59
N PHE A 123 13.21 -2.16 15.71
CA PHE A 123 13.91 -2.78 14.59
C PHE A 123 13.14 -3.98 14.01
N ILE A 124 12.64 -4.87 14.87
CA ILE A 124 11.81 -6.00 14.42
C ILE A 124 10.53 -5.50 13.75
N ASN A 125 9.86 -4.51 14.34
CA ASN A 125 8.65 -3.94 13.75
C ASN A 125 8.91 -3.34 12.36
N ASP A 126 10.02 -2.62 12.17
CA ASP A 126 10.39 -2.05 10.88
C ASP A 126 10.67 -3.13 9.83
N ILE A 127 11.31 -4.24 10.22
CA ILE A 127 11.47 -5.42 9.35
C ILE A 127 10.12 -6.01 8.99
N LEU A 128 9.23 -6.23 9.97
CA LEU A 128 7.91 -6.82 9.74
C LEU A 128 7.04 -5.96 8.82
N LEU A 129 7.14 -4.63 8.91
CA LEU A 129 6.43 -3.69 8.04
C LEU A 129 7.04 -3.57 6.64
N SER A 130 8.34 -3.82 6.51
CA SER A 130 9.07 -3.74 5.24
C SER A 130 9.07 -5.07 4.47
N ALA A 131 8.87 -6.19 5.17
CA ALA A 131 8.83 -7.51 4.57
C ALA A 131 7.61 -7.63 3.64
N PRO A 132 7.79 -7.95 2.35
CA PRO A 132 6.67 -8.15 1.46
C PRO A 132 5.83 -9.34 1.93
N SER A 133 4.52 -9.16 2.08
CA SER A 133 3.62 -10.22 2.56
C SER A 133 3.64 -11.48 1.66
N ILE A 134 3.86 -11.31 0.36
CA ILE A 134 4.07 -12.41 -0.61
C ILE A 134 5.30 -13.24 -0.26
N VAL A 135 6.39 -12.60 0.17
CA VAL A 135 7.63 -13.29 0.53
C VAL A 135 7.42 -14.11 1.80
N VAL A 136 6.79 -13.51 2.81
CA VAL A 136 6.45 -14.22 4.05
C VAL A 136 5.53 -15.41 3.76
N GLY A 137 4.52 -15.23 2.91
CA GLY A 137 3.61 -16.31 2.51
C GLY A 137 4.30 -17.48 1.82
N LEU A 138 5.34 -17.24 0.99
CA LEU A 138 6.07 -18.29 0.28
C LEU A 138 7.03 -19.09 1.17
N PHE A 139 7.61 -18.48 2.21
CA PHE A 139 8.60 -19.13 3.08
C PHE A 139 7.99 -19.80 4.31
N VAL A 140 6.80 -19.36 4.73
CA VAL A 140 6.10 -19.89 5.91
C VAL A 140 5.10 -21.00 5.54
N TYR A 141 4.65 -21.06 4.29
CA TYR A 141 3.79 -22.11 3.72
C TYR A 141 4.61 -23.16 2.97
#